data_AF-A0AAJ4A5P7-F1
#
_entry.id   AF-A0AAJ4A5P7-F1
#
_cell.length_a   1.000
_cell.length_b   1.000
_cell.length_c   1.000
_cell.angle_alpha   90.00
_cell.angle_beta   90.00
_cell.angle_gamma   90.00
#
_symmetry.space_group_name_H-M   'P 1'
#
loop_
_entity.id
_entity.type
_entity.pdbx_description
1 polymer ?
#
loop_
_entity_poly.entity_id
_entity_poly.type
_entity_poly.pdbx_seq_one_letter_code
_entity_poly.pdbx_strand_id
1 'polypeptide(L)' 'MPDEPGSARNKFRSDFMVELALIVAVAVYLMMAQGQAVGENLSFTVVGAALMALATYWTLHTVRDGLEVIALRLRPGK' A
#
# COMPACT_ATOMS: atom_id res chain seq x y z
N MET A 1 17.57 13.16 15.43
CA MET A 1 16.60 14.12 16.01
C MET A 1 15.51 13.30 16.70
N PRO A 2 15.02 13.68 17.89
CA PRO A 2 14.05 12.86 18.61
C PRO A 2 12.69 12.97 17.92
N ASP A 3 12.13 11.84 17.52
CA ASP A 3 10.86 11.74 16.81
C ASP A 3 9.71 12.19 17.72
N GLU A 4 9.06 13.29 17.34
CA GLU A 4 7.87 13.80 18.04
C GLU A 4 6.73 12.75 17.96
N PRO A 5 5.97 12.51 19.05
CA PRO A 5 4.88 11.53 19.07
C PRO A 5 3.75 11.80 18.05
N GLY A 6 3.69 13.02 17.49
CA GLY A 6 2.81 13.35 16.36
C GLY A 6 3.30 12.84 15.00
N SER A 7 4.61 12.64 14.82
CA SER A 7 5.25 12.22 13.57
C SER A 7 4.90 10.78 13.20
N ALA A 8 4.95 9.86 14.17
CA ALA A 8 4.61 8.46 13.96
C ALA A 8 3.15 8.29 13.50
N ARG A 9 2.20 8.96 14.17
CA ARG A 9 0.77 8.89 13.84
C ARG A 9 0.42 9.53 12.48
N ASN A 10 1.13 10.59 12.08
CA ASN A 10 0.96 11.17 10.75
C ASN A 10 1.54 10.29 9.65
N LYS A 11 2.67 9.61 9.90
CA LYS A 11 3.26 8.65 8.96
C LYS A 11 2.33 7.46 8.70
N PHE A 12 1.76 6.87 9.75
CA PHE A 12 0.74 5.82 9.62
C PHE A 12 -0.50 6.26 8.83
N ARG A 13 -1.00 7.49 9.05
CA ARG A 13 -2.13 8.03 8.28
C ARG A 13 -1.79 8.26 6.81
N SER A 14 -0.57 8.71 6.54
CA SER A 14 -0.08 8.94 5.18
C SER A 14 0.03 7.62 4.42
N ASP A 15 0.64 6.60 5.03
CA ASP A 15 0.79 5.28 4.40
C ASP A 15 -0.56 4.61 4.15
N PHE A 16 -1.48 4.72 5.12
CA PHE A 16 -2.86 4.23 4.95
C PHE A 16 -3.64 4.97 3.85
N MET A 17 -3.45 6.30 3.71
CA MET A 17 -4.07 7.07 2.63
C MET A 17 -3.55 6.66 1.25
N VAL A 18 -2.24 6.43 1.12
CA VAL A 18 -1.64 5.98 -0.14
C VAL A 18 -2.12 4.58 -0.49
N GLU A 19 -2.24 3.68 0.49
CA GLU A 19 -2.79 2.34 0.28
C GLU A 19 -4.26 2.38 -0.16
N LEU A 20 -5.09 3.23 0.47
CA LEU A 20 -6.47 3.41 0.06
C LEU A 20 -6.57 3.95 -1.37
N ALA A 21 -5.73 4.92 -1.74
CA ALA A 21 -5.65 5.43 -3.10
C ALA A 21 -5.22 4.34 -4.11
N LEU A 22 -4.27 3.48 -3.74
CA LEU A 22 -3.83 2.35 -4.56
C LEU A 22 -4.94 1.32 -4.77
N ILE A 23 -5.71 1.00 -3.72
CA ILE A 23 -6.87 0.09 -3.83
C ILE A 23 -7.90 0.66 -4.82
N VAL A 24 -8.22 1.95 -4.72
CA VAL A 24 -9.13 2.62 -5.65
C VAL A 24 -8.57 2.58 -7.08
N ALA A 25 -7.27 2.85 -7.27
CA ALA A 25 -6.63 2.80 -8.58
C ALA A 25 -6.68 1.38 -9.19
N VAL A 26 -6.44 0.34 -8.40
CA VAL A 26 -6.56 -1.06 -8.84
C VAL A 26 -8.01 -1.39 -9.21
N ALA A 27 -8.99 -0.97 -8.41
CA ALA A 27 -10.41 -1.20 -8.69
C ALA A 27 -10.85 -0.55 -10.02
N VAL A 28 -10.43 0.70 -10.26
CA VAL A 28 -10.67 1.41 -11.53
C VAL A 28 -9.99 0.69 -12.70
N TYR A 29 -8.73 0.27 -12.53
CA TYR A 29 -8.02 -0.51 -13.54
C TYR A 29 -8.77 -1.81 -13.88
N LEU A 30 -9.25 -2.55 -12.87
CA LEU A 30 -9.99 -3.80 -13.07
C LEU A 30 -11.34 -3.57 -13.77
N MET A 31 -12.02 -2.46 -13.49
CA MET A 31 -13.23 -2.08 -14.23
C MET A 31 -12.95 -1.82 -15.71
N MET A 32 -11.85 -1.12 -16.02
CA MET A 32 -11.42 -0.87 -17.40
C MET A 32 -10.93 -2.15 -18.09
N ALA A 33 -10.37 -3.10 -17.33
CA ALA A 33 -9.81 -4.34 -17.84
C ALA A 33 -10.87 -5.38 -18.28
N GLN A 34 -12.17 -5.18 -17.99
CA GLN A 34 -13.21 -6.22 -18.15
C GLN A 34 -13.40 -6.77 -19.57
N GLY A 35 -12.75 -6.20 -20.58
CA GLY A 35 -12.78 -6.69 -21.97
C GLY A 35 -11.41 -6.83 -22.62
N GLN A 36 -10.31 -6.74 -21.87
CA GLN A 36 -8.96 -6.81 -22.42
C GLN A 36 -8.23 -8.06 -21.93
N ALA A 37 -7.74 -8.88 -22.87
CA ALA A 37 -6.84 -9.97 -22.52
C ALA A 37 -5.46 -9.41 -22.14
N VAL A 38 -4.82 -10.05 -21.17
CA VAL A 38 -3.44 -9.71 -20.77
C VAL A 38 -2.52 -9.93 -21.97
N GLY A 39 -1.69 -8.93 -22.29
CA GLY A 39 -0.78 -8.95 -23.43
C GLY A 39 -1.36 -8.42 -24.75
N GLU A 40 -2.66 -8.14 -24.83
CA GLU A 40 -3.30 -7.61 -26.03
C GLU A 40 -2.95 -6.13 -26.28
N ASN A 41 -2.88 -5.35 -25.20
CA ASN A 41 -2.24 -4.04 -25.21
C ASN A 41 -1.08 -4.04 -24.21
N LEU A 42 0.15 -3.94 -24.73
CA LEU A 42 1.36 -3.98 -23.92
C LEU A 42 1.36 -2.85 -22.88
N SER A 43 0.99 -1.63 -23.27
CA SER A 43 0.91 -0.48 -22.36
C SER A 43 -0.07 -0.71 -21.22
N PHE A 44 -1.25 -1.28 -21.51
CA PHE A 44 -2.25 -1.61 -20.49
C PHE A 44 -1.73 -2.68 -19.52
N THR A 45 -1.06 -3.69 -20.06
CA THR A 45 -0.46 -4.78 -19.29
C THR A 45 0.66 -4.28 -18.37
N VAL A 46 1.52 -3.40 -18.87
CA VAL A 46 2.60 -2.78 -18.09
C VAL A 46 2.02 -1.90 -16.98
N VAL A 47 0.99 -1.12 -17.26
CA VAL A 47 0.31 -0.29 -16.24
C VAL A 47 -0.32 -1.17 -15.16
N GLY A 48 -1.01 -2.26 -15.55
CA GLY A 48 -1.55 -3.22 -14.60
C GLY A 48 -0.48 -3.87 -13.73
N ALA A 49 0.62 -4.33 -14.33
CA ALA A 49 1.74 -4.94 -13.62
C ALA A 49 2.39 -3.94 -12.63
N ALA A 50 2.59 -2.70 -13.06
CA ALA A 50 3.13 -1.64 -12.20
C ALA A 50 2.19 -1.33 -11.03
N LEU A 51 0.88 -1.23 -11.27
CA LEU A 51 -0.12 -1.03 -10.22
C LEU A 51 -0.11 -2.18 -9.21
N MET A 52 -0.07 -3.43 -9.67
CA MET A 52 -0.01 -4.60 -8.79
C MET A 52 1.29 -4.63 -7.97
N ALA A 53 2.42 -4.27 -8.59
CA ALA A 53 3.71 -4.19 -7.88
C ALA A 53 3.70 -3.09 -6.80
N LEU A 54 3.16 -1.90 -7.12
CA LEU A 54 3.06 -0.79 -6.18
C LEU A 54 2.10 -1.12 -5.03
N ALA A 55 0.92 -1.67 -5.33
CA ALA A 55 -0.04 -2.12 -4.33
C ALA A 55 0.61 -3.16 -3.39
N THR A 56 1.31 -4.15 -3.94
CA THR A 56 2.01 -5.16 -3.16
C THR A 56 3.08 -4.54 -2.25
N TYR A 57 3.93 -3.67 -2.79
CA TYR A 57 4.97 -3.00 -2.01
C TYR A 57 4.38 -2.21 -0.84
N TRP A 58 3.35 -1.40 -1.11
CA TRP A 58 2.75 -0.55 -0.09
C TRP A 58 2.02 -1.36 0.97
N THR A 59 1.26 -2.39 0.60
CA THR A 59 0.60 -3.27 1.56
C THR A 59 1.61 -3.99 2.45
N LEU A 60 2.73 -4.50 1.91
CA LEU A 60 3.79 -5.08 2.74
C LEU A 60 4.41 -4.05 3.70
N HIS A 61 4.58 -2.80 3.25
CA HIS A 61 5.08 -1.72 4.09
C HIS A 61 4.10 -1.39 5.23
N THR A 62 2.81 -1.22 4.94
CA THR A 62 1.78 -0.97 5.96
C THR A 62 1.67 -2.12 6.96
N VAL A 63 1.71 -3.37 6.49
CA VAL A 63 1.65 -4.56 7.34
C VAL A 63 2.87 -4.64 8.26
N ARG A 64 4.07 -4.33 7.75
CA ARG A 64 5.28 -4.27 8.56
C ARG A 64 5.16 -3.24 9.68
N ASP A 65 4.71 -2.04 9.36
CA ASP A 65 4.55 -0.97 10.34
C ASP A 65 3.46 -1.33 11.38
N GLY A 66 2.37 -1.97 10.94
CA GLY A 66 1.33 -2.50 11.83
C GLY A 66 1.86 -3.57 12.78
N LEU A 67 2.70 -4.48 12.29
CA LEU A 67 3.37 -5.50 13.12
C LEU A 67 4.34 -4.88 14.11
N GLU A 68 5.05 -3.82 13.76
CA GLU A 68 5.96 -3.10 14.66
C GLU A 68 5.20 -2.48 15.84
N VAL A 69 4.03 -1.88 15.59
CA VAL A 69 3.15 -1.36 16.65
C VAL A 69 2.65 -2.47 17.57
N ILE A 70 2.25 -3.61 17.01
CA ILE A 70 1.81 -4.77 17.81
C ILE A 70 2.98 -5.32 18.64
N ALA A 71 4.17 -5.43 18.06
CA ALA A 71 5.37 -5.91 18.75
C ALA A 71 5.77 -5.00 19.92
N LEU A 72 5.72 -3.67 19.73
CA LEU A 72 5.94 -2.69 20.81
C LEU A 72 4.89 -2.82 21.92
N ARG A 73 3.63 -3.07 21.56
CA ARG A 73 2.54 -3.28 22.54
C ARG A 73 2.66 -4.61 23.31
N LEU A 74 3.25 -5.63 22.70
CA LEU A 74 3.49 -6.95 23.31
C LEU A 74 4.78 -7.01 24.16
N ARG A 75 5.66 -5.99 24.09
CA ARG A 75 6.76 -5.76 25.04
C ARG A 75 6.51 -4.58 25.99
N PRO A 76 5.47 -4.60 26.85
CA PRO A 76 5.35 -3.63 27.93
C PRO A 76 6.24 -4.09 29.10
N GLY A 77 7.52 -3.73 29.06
CA GLY A 77 8.41 -3.98 30.21
C GLY A 77 9.85 -4.29 29.82
N LYS A 78 10.66 -3.24 29.78
CA LYS A 78 12.00 -3.26 30.35
C LYS A 78 12.22 -1.96 31.11
#